data_AF-A0A7H0M9U1-F1
#
_entry.id   AF-A0A7H0M9U1-F1
#
_cell.length_a   1.000
_cell.length_b   1.000
_cell.length_c   1.000
_cell.angle_alpha   90.00
_cell.angle_beta   90.00
_cell.angle_gamma   90.00
#
_symmetry.space_group_name_H-M   'P 1'
#
loop_
_entity.id
_entity.type
_entity.pdbx_description
1 polymer ?
#
loop_
_entity_poly.entity_id
_entity_poly.type
_entity_poly.pdbx_seq_one_letter_code
_entity_poly.pdbx_strand_id
1 'polypeptide(L)'
;MNMDKATILALLLGFSSVSGAAFAAQCPAKGSITSTGVETDSDGISSMVYCSPSATNCKWKGFDPMAIIGSKVKELLNAMNQPTRNNGLTYCDYRLETGDQIRMSLKHD
;
A
#
# COMPACT_ATOMS: atom_id res chain seq x y z
N MET A 1 -9.18 53.39 -37.13
CA MET A 1 -9.54 52.13 -36.42
C MET A 1 -8.48 51.92 -35.36
N ASN A 2 -8.90 51.95 -34.09
CA ASN A 2 -8.03 52.01 -32.93
C ASN A 2 -7.31 50.70 -32.66
N MET A 3 -6.06 50.85 -32.26
CA MET A 3 -5.11 49.84 -31.84
C MET A 3 -5.46 49.29 -30.45
N ASP A 4 -5.10 48.02 -30.25
CA ASP A 4 -4.73 47.38 -29.00
C ASP A 4 -5.80 47.03 -27.93
N LYS A 5 -6.09 45.73 -27.82
CA LYS A 5 -6.61 45.08 -26.62
C LYS A 5 -5.74 43.86 -26.28
N ALA A 6 -4.41 43.99 -26.31
CA ALA A 6 -3.52 43.08 -25.61
C ALA A 6 -3.38 43.58 -24.16
N THR A 7 -4.39 43.35 -23.33
CA THR A 7 -4.32 43.68 -21.90
C THR A 7 -4.72 42.46 -21.09
N ILE A 8 -3.70 41.65 -20.80
CA ILE A 8 -3.40 41.09 -19.48
C ILE A 8 -4.64 40.56 -18.75
N LEU A 9 -5.03 39.33 -19.07
CA LEU A 9 -5.81 38.48 -18.17
C LEU A 9 -4.97 37.26 -17.76
N ALA A 10 -3.77 37.55 -17.25
CA ALA A 10 -2.93 36.59 -16.53
C ALA A 10 -3.07 36.89 -15.03
N LEU A 11 -4.17 36.44 -14.43
CA LEU A 11 -4.37 36.46 -12.99
C LEU A 11 -4.63 35.03 -12.51
N LEU A 12 -3.51 34.34 -12.26
CA LEU A 12 -3.26 33.66 -10.98
C LEU A 12 -4.44 32.87 -10.40
N LEU A 13 -4.76 31.73 -11.02
CA LEU A 13 -5.30 30.57 -10.29
C LEU A 13 -4.18 29.56 -10.06
N GLY A 14 -3.12 30.04 -9.41
CA GLY A 14 -2.03 29.24 -8.88
C GLY A 14 -2.24 29.00 -7.39
N PHE A 15 -3.30 28.27 -7.04
CA PHE A 15 -3.37 27.58 -5.74
C PHE A 15 -3.41 26.08 -6.02
N SER A 16 -2.32 25.57 -6.59
CA SER A 16 -1.98 24.16 -6.45
C SER A 16 -1.65 23.95 -4.97
N SER A 17 -2.70 23.73 -4.17
CA SER A 17 -2.55 23.05 -2.89
C SER A 17 -2.07 21.63 -3.19
N VAL A 18 -0.77 21.47 -3.38
CA VAL A 18 -0.09 20.17 -3.22
C VAL A 18 -0.11 19.90 -1.72
N SER A 19 -1.30 19.57 -1.22
CA SER A 19 -1.50 19.07 0.13
C SER A 19 -0.88 17.69 0.15
N GLY A 20 0.22 17.55 0.88
CA GLY A 20 1.08 16.37 0.98
C GLY A 20 0.36 15.04 0.90
N ALA A 21 0.32 14.46 -0.30
CA ALA A 21 0.20 13.02 -0.47
C ALA A 21 1.63 12.50 -0.60
N ALA A 22 2.28 12.21 0.53
CA ALA A 22 3.40 11.29 0.52
C ALA A 22 2.83 9.91 0.12
N PHE A 23 2.71 9.69 -1.19
CA PHE A 23 2.23 8.42 -1.72
C PHE A 23 3.21 7.34 -1.26
N ALA A 24 2.71 6.32 -0.57
CA ALA A 24 3.28 5.00 -0.76
C ALA A 24 2.98 4.65 -2.22
N ALA A 25 3.94 4.94 -3.11
CA ALA A 25 3.66 5.19 -4.53
C ALA A 25 2.97 4.04 -5.27
N GLN A 26 3.04 2.82 -4.73
CA GLN A 26 2.38 1.61 -5.23
C GLN A 26 2.33 0.54 -4.14
N CYS A 27 1.39 -0.40 -4.30
CA CYS A 27 1.43 -1.66 -3.57
C CYS A 27 2.71 -2.45 -3.89
N PRO A 28 3.29 -3.16 -2.91
CA PRO A 28 4.40 -4.06 -3.18
C PRO A 28 4.12 -5.05 -4.31
N ALA A 29 5.12 -5.26 -5.17
CA ALA A 29 5.05 -6.30 -6.17
C ALA A 29 5.03 -7.68 -5.49
N LYS A 30 4.22 -8.61 -6.00
CA LYS A 30 4.07 -9.96 -5.41
C LYS A 30 5.40 -10.69 -5.15
N GLY A 31 6.38 -10.55 -6.05
CA GLY A 31 7.69 -11.18 -5.92
C GLY A 31 8.61 -10.55 -4.87
N SER A 32 8.25 -9.39 -4.33
CA SER A 32 8.96 -8.69 -3.25
C SER A 32 8.37 -8.95 -1.86
N ILE A 33 7.36 -9.82 -1.78
CA ILE A 33 6.72 -10.19 -0.52
C ILE A 33 7.33 -11.50 -0.06
N THR A 34 7.88 -11.49 1.15
CA THR A 34 8.51 -12.66 1.78
C THR A 34 7.77 -13.01 3.06
N SER A 35 7.46 -14.29 3.26
CA SER A 35 7.09 -14.80 4.57
C SER A 35 8.32 -14.80 5.48
N THR A 36 8.12 -14.46 6.76
CA THR A 36 9.23 -14.26 7.71
C THR A 36 9.23 -15.23 8.88
N GLY A 37 8.05 -15.72 9.26
CA GLY A 37 7.85 -16.62 10.38
C GLY A 37 6.43 -16.54 10.94
N VAL A 38 6.18 -17.27 12.02
CA VAL A 38 4.92 -17.22 12.75
C VAL A 38 5.06 -16.26 13.91
N GLU A 39 4.11 -15.35 14.08
CA GLU A 39 3.95 -14.51 15.27
C GLU A 39 2.68 -14.92 16.01
N THR A 40 2.77 -15.04 17.33
CA THR A 40 1.62 -15.25 18.21
C THR A 40 1.26 -13.93 18.87
N ASP A 41 0.03 -13.48 18.69
CA ASP A 41 -0.46 -12.26 19.33
C ASP A 41 -0.80 -12.46 20.82
N SER A 42 -1.22 -11.39 21.49
CA SER A 42 -1.59 -11.41 22.91
C SER A 42 -2.82 -12.28 23.22
N ASP A 43 -3.65 -12.54 22.21
CA ASP A 43 -4.83 -13.39 22.32
C ASP A 43 -4.49 -14.88 22.07
N GLY A 44 -3.23 -15.19 21.79
CA GLY A 44 -2.73 -16.54 21.55
C GLY A 44 -2.91 -17.02 20.11
N ILE A 45 -3.31 -16.15 19.19
CA ILE A 45 -3.53 -16.51 17.79
C ILE A 45 -2.19 -16.46 17.06
N SER A 46 -1.79 -17.60 16.50
CA SER A 46 -0.56 -17.73 15.73
C SER A 46 -0.84 -17.47 14.26
N SER A 47 -0.14 -16.50 13.67
CA SER A 47 -0.31 -16.10 12.27
C SER A 47 1.01 -16.10 11.53
N MET A 48 1.01 -16.57 10.28
CA MET A 48 2.14 -16.40 9.38
C MET A 48 2.29 -14.93 8.98
N VAL A 49 3.51 -14.42 9.08
CA VAL A 49 3.83 -13.01 8.83
C VAL A 49 4.41 -12.81 7.44
N TYR A 50 3.84 -11.86 6.73
CA TYR A 50 4.26 -11.42 5.40
C TYR A 50 4.85 -10.02 5.47
N CYS A 51 6.02 -9.86 4.87
CA CYS A 51 6.78 -8.60 4.87
C CYS A 51 7.25 -8.20 3.47
N SER A 52 7.37 -6.89 3.24
CA SER A 52 7.91 -6.33 2.01
C SER A 52 8.55 -4.95 2.24
N PRO A 53 9.61 -4.56 1.47
CA PRO A 53 10.28 -5.31 0.39
C PRO A 53 11.15 -6.49 0.86
N SER A 54 11.39 -6.64 2.16
CA SER A 54 12.12 -7.78 2.71
C SER A 54 11.68 -8.09 4.13
N ALA A 55 12.14 -9.22 4.66
CA ALA A 55 11.92 -9.59 6.06
C ALA A 55 12.48 -8.56 7.05
N THR A 56 13.64 -7.97 6.75
CA THR A 56 14.31 -6.99 7.61
C THR A 56 13.74 -5.58 7.45
N ASN A 57 13.45 -5.17 6.22
CA ASN A 57 12.79 -3.91 5.91
C ASN A 57 11.29 -4.18 5.67
N CYS A 58 10.61 -4.63 6.73
CA CYS A 58 9.19 -4.99 6.70
C CYS A 58 8.32 -3.71 6.80
N LYS A 59 8.43 -2.84 5.79
CA LYS A 59 7.67 -1.59 5.68
C LYS A 59 6.19 -1.86 5.47
N TRP A 60 5.88 -2.90 4.69
CA TRP A 60 4.54 -3.45 4.58
C TRP A 60 4.48 -4.75 5.37
N LYS A 61 3.48 -4.89 6.25
CA LYS A 61 3.28 -6.07 7.08
C LYS A 61 1.85 -6.59 6.94
N GLY A 62 1.70 -7.89 6.73
CA GLY A 62 0.41 -8.58 6.74
C GLY A 62 0.50 -9.89 7.50
N PHE A 63 -0.67 -10.45 7.83
CA PHE A 63 -0.81 -11.67 8.62
C PHE A 63 -1.78 -12.61 7.93
N ASP A 64 -1.45 -13.90 7.93
CA ASP A 64 -2.36 -14.99 7.60
C ASP A 64 -2.64 -15.79 8.88
N PRO A 65 -3.81 -15.60 9.52
CA PRO A 65 -4.15 -16.31 10.74
C PRO A 65 -4.53 -17.78 10.52
N MET A 66 -4.68 -18.21 9.26
CA MET A 66 -5.05 -19.59 8.90
C MET A 66 -3.84 -20.46 8.59
N ALA A 67 -2.64 -19.87 8.51
CA ALA A 67 -1.43 -20.57 8.13
C ALA A 67 -0.29 -20.39 9.14
N ILE A 68 0.45 -21.48 9.37
CA ILE A 68 1.73 -21.48 10.09
C ILE A 68 2.93 -21.75 9.16
N ILE A 69 2.67 -21.98 7.88
CA ILE A 69 3.68 -22.14 6.82
C ILE A 69 3.37 -21.13 5.72
N GLY A 70 4.37 -20.36 5.29
CA GLY A 70 4.19 -19.32 4.29
C GLY A 70 3.92 -19.86 2.89
N SER A 71 2.84 -19.39 2.28
CA SER A 71 2.54 -19.56 0.86
C SER A 71 2.99 -18.34 0.05
N LYS A 72 3.30 -18.54 -1.24
CA LYS A 72 3.67 -17.43 -2.13
C LYS A 72 2.46 -16.56 -2.45
N VAL A 73 2.72 -15.29 -2.76
CA VAL A 73 1.69 -14.37 -3.25
C VAL A 73 1.44 -14.62 -4.74
N LYS A 74 0.19 -14.95 -5.07
CA LYS A 74 -0.26 -15.22 -6.44
C LYS A 74 -0.61 -13.94 -7.19
N GLU A 75 -1.42 -13.08 -6.57
CA GLU A 75 -1.99 -11.89 -7.18
C GLU A 75 -2.17 -10.73 -6.19
N LEU A 76 -2.11 -9.51 -6.72
CA LEU A 76 -2.48 -8.26 -6.05
C LEU A 76 -3.92 -7.93 -6.45
N LEU A 77 -4.77 -7.68 -5.47
CA LEU A 77 -6.22 -7.49 -5.66
C LEU A 77 -6.60 -6.02 -5.81
N ASN A 78 -5.73 -5.09 -5.43
CA ASN A 78 -6.00 -3.66 -5.59
C ASN A 78 -6.02 -3.23 -7.05
N ALA A 79 -7.02 -2.42 -7.41
CA ALA A 79 -7.11 -1.80 -8.73
C ALA A 79 -5.86 -0.95 -9.03
N MET A 80 -5.33 -1.11 -10.25
CA MET A 80 -4.16 -0.36 -10.76
C MET A 80 -2.91 -0.43 -9.86
N ASN A 81 -2.80 -1.47 -9.04
CA ASN A 81 -1.75 -1.63 -8.03
C ASN A 81 -1.65 -0.48 -7.02
N GLN A 82 -2.75 0.25 -6.80
CA GLN A 82 -2.80 1.40 -5.89
C GLN A 82 -3.21 0.97 -4.48
N PRO A 83 -2.50 1.43 -3.42
CA PRO A 83 -2.92 1.17 -2.05
C PRO A 83 -4.30 1.76 -1.76
N THR A 84 -5.10 1.03 -1.00
CA THR A 84 -6.37 1.55 -0.48
C THR A 84 -6.11 2.29 0.82
N ARG A 85 -6.77 3.45 0.99
CA ARG A 85 -6.76 4.20 2.24
C ARG A 85 -8.14 4.16 2.88
N ASN A 86 -8.23 3.65 4.10
CA ASN A 86 -9.47 3.62 4.86
C ASN A 86 -9.17 3.79 6.36
N ASN A 87 -9.91 4.68 7.04
CA ASN A 87 -9.78 4.91 8.48
C ASN A 87 -8.33 5.12 8.98
N GLY A 88 -7.53 5.89 8.24
CA GLY A 88 -6.13 6.17 8.59
C GLY A 88 -5.14 5.03 8.26
N LEU A 89 -5.62 3.87 7.81
CA LEU A 89 -4.79 2.76 7.36
C LEU A 89 -4.57 2.85 5.85
N THR A 90 -3.34 2.61 5.42
CA THR A 90 -2.96 2.41 4.02
C THR A 90 -2.63 0.94 3.83
N TYR A 91 -3.33 0.23 2.95
CA TYR A 91 -3.16 -1.22 2.79
C TYR A 91 -3.31 -1.71 1.35
N CYS A 92 -2.77 -2.91 1.12
CA CYS A 92 -2.88 -3.66 -0.12
C CYS A 92 -3.37 -5.08 0.20
N ASP A 93 -4.34 -5.55 -0.57
CA ASP A 93 -4.96 -6.87 -0.46
C ASP A 93 -4.35 -7.80 -1.53
N TYR A 94 -4.00 -9.01 -1.12
CA TYR A 94 -3.35 -10.01 -1.96
C TYR A 94 -4.04 -11.35 -1.82
N ARG A 95 -3.93 -12.18 -2.86
CA ARG A 95 -4.27 -13.61 -2.76
C ARG A 95 -3.02 -14.47 -2.79
N LEU A 96 -2.98 -15.45 -1.92
CA LEU A 96 -1.93 -16.46 -1.82
C LEU A 96 -2.18 -17.62 -2.81
N GLU A 97 -1.16 -18.45 -3.04
CA GLU A 97 -1.32 -19.67 -3.87
C GLU A 97 -2.30 -20.68 -3.26
N THR A 98 -2.49 -20.64 -1.93
CA THR A 98 -3.51 -21.44 -1.23
C THR A 98 -4.94 -21.01 -1.55
N GLY A 99 -5.12 -19.78 -2.04
CA GLY A 99 -6.42 -19.15 -2.27
C GLY A 99 -6.83 -18.14 -1.19
N ASP A 100 -6.14 -18.15 -0.05
CA ASP A 100 -6.36 -17.24 1.08
C ASP A 100 -6.06 -15.80 0.68
N GLN A 101 -6.72 -14.86 1.35
CA GLN A 101 -6.49 -13.43 1.15
C GLN A 101 -5.82 -12.84 2.37
N ILE A 102 -4.76 -12.07 2.14
CA ILE A 102 -4.06 -11.34 3.19
C ILE A 102 -4.12 -9.84 2.90
N ARG A 103 -4.15 -9.05 3.98
CA ARG A 103 -4.03 -7.60 3.93
C ARG A 103 -2.67 -7.19 4.45
N MET A 104 -1.87 -6.54 3.61
CA MET A 104 -0.61 -5.92 4.02
C MET A 104 -0.83 -4.44 4.26
N SER A 105 -0.60 -3.99 5.49
CA SER A 105 -0.69 -2.59 5.87
C SER A 105 0.68 -1.94 5.84
N LEU A 106 0.72 -0.69 5.40
CA LEU A 106 1.91 0.15 5.49
C LEU A 106 2.14 0.51 6.96
N LYS A 107 3.33 0.24 7.48
CA LYS A 107 3.73 0.75 8.79
C LYS A 107 3.80 2.27 8.71
N HIS A 108 3.10 2.93 9.62
CA HIS A 108 3.33 4.35 9.89
C HIS A 108 4.50 4.44 10.87
N ASP A 109 5.48 5.27 10.53
CA ASP A 109 6.60 5.60 11.41
C ASP A 109 6.13 6.47 12.59
#